data_AF-C0FZ31-F1
#
_entry.id   AF-C0FZ31-F1
#
_cell.length_a   1.000
_cell.length_b   1.000
_cell.length_c   1.000
_cell.angle_alpha   90.00
_cell.angle_beta   90.00
_cell.angle_gamma   90.00
#
_symmetry.space_group_name_H-M   'P 1'
#
loop_
_entity.id
_entity.type
_entity.pdbx_description
1 polymer ?
#
loop_
_entity_poly.entity_id
_entity_poly.type
_entity_poly.pdbx_seq_one_letter_code
_entity_poly.pdbx_strand_id
1 'polypeptide(L)' 'MLLQMFRTMLSDNTELSDEKIAELADAFMNTLPVMLKTQLQAS' A
#
# COMPACT_ATOMS: atom_id res chain seq x y z
N MET A 1 -8.19 5.57 1.06
CA MET A 1 -8.66 4.75 2.20
C MET A 1 -8.10 3.32 2.24
N LEU A 2 -8.35 2.43 1.25
CA LEU A 2 -7.91 1.02 1.30
C LEU A 2 -6.37 0.86 1.41
N LEU A 3 -5.61 1.59 0.58
CA LEU A 3 -4.14 1.55 0.59
C LEU A 3 -3.56 2.03 1.94
N GLN A 4 -4.23 2.99 2.57
CA GLN A 4 -3.83 3.50 3.87
C GLN A 4 -4.11 2.49 4.98
N MET A 5 -5.28 1.83 4.97
CA MET A 5 -5.56 0.71 5.89
C MET A 5 -4.58 -0.44 5.72
N PHE A 6 -4.18 -0.75 4.48
CA PHE A 6 -3.16 -1.75 4.20
C PHE A 6 -1.81 -1.40 4.83
N ARG A 7 -1.35 -0.15 4.67
CA ARG A 7 -0.11 0.34 5.31
C ARG A 7 -0.20 0.30 6.84
N THR A 8 -1.31 0.76 7.42
CA THR A 8 -1.56 0.73 8.87
C THR A 8 -1.55 -0.70 9.40
N MET A 9 -2.22 -1.65 8.73
CA MET A 9 -2.18 -3.07 9.11
C MET A 9 -0.76 -3.63 9.14
N LEU A 10 0.09 -3.28 8.17
CA LEU A 10 1.48 -3.72 8.16
C LEU A 10 2.28 -3.08 9.30
N SER A 11 2.09 -1.78 9.54
CA SER A 11 2.74 -1.07 10.65
C SER A 11 2.34 -1.62 12.02
N ASP A 12 1.07 -2.00 12.20
CA ASP A 12 0.54 -2.42 13.49
C ASP A 12 0.83 -3.89 13.80
N ASN A 13 0.97 -4.74 12.77
CA ASN A 13 1.03 -6.19 12.93
C ASN A 13 2.38 -6.80 12.52
N THR A 14 3.34 -6.01 12.04
CA THR A 14 4.66 -6.49 11.62
C THR A 14 5.76 -5.57 12.14
N GLU A 15 6.99 -6.08 12.25
CA GLU A 15 8.17 -5.27 12.62
C GLU A 15 8.86 -4.64 11.40
N LEU A 16 8.13 -4.42 10.31
CA LEU A 16 8.68 -3.79 9.12
C LEU A 16 8.94 -2.30 9.37
N SER A 17 10.06 -1.79 8.86
CA SER A 17 10.31 -0.36 8.83
C SER A 17 9.36 0.35 7.86
N ASP A 18 9.12 1.65 8.07
CA ASP A 18 8.31 2.49 7.18
C ASP A 18 8.78 2.41 5.73
N GLU A 19 10.09 2.34 5.52
CA GLU A 19 10.71 2.23 4.20
C GLU A 19 10.35 0.92 3.50
N LYS A 20 10.32 -0.19 4.24
CA LYS A 20 9.89 -1.50 3.71
C LYS A 20 8.39 -1.56 3.46
N ILE A 21 7.60 -0.92 4.33
CA ILE A 21 6.15 -0.79 4.12
C ILE A 21 5.86 0.03 2.86
N ALA A 22 6.61 1.12 2.62
CA ALA A 22 6.48 1.95 1.43
C ALA A 22 6.84 1.15 0.16
N GLU A 23 7.98 0.45 0.16
CA GLU A 23 8.38 -0.44 -0.94
C GLU A 23 7.31 -1.49 -1.25
N LEU A 24 6.77 -2.15 -0.23
CA LEU A 24 5.75 -3.18 -0.40
C LEU A 24 4.44 -2.60 -0.94
N ALA A 25 4.03 -1.43 -0.44
CA ALA A 25 2.84 -0.73 -0.92
C ALA A 25 2.99 -0.30 -2.38
N ASP A 26 4.16 0.18 -2.79
CA ASP A 26 4.44 0.54 -4.18
C ASP A 26 4.49 -0.68 -5.09
N ALA A 27 5.16 -1.76 -4.66
CA ALA A 27 5.18 -3.03 -5.37
C ALA A 27 3.75 -3.56 -5.58
N PHE A 28 2.92 -3.55 -4.53
CA PHE A 28 1.51 -3.90 -4.62
C PHE A 28 0.78 -3.04 -5.67
N MET A 29 0.87 -1.71 -5.58
CA MET A 29 0.21 -0.79 -6.51
C MET A 29 0.67 -0.94 -7.97
N ASN A 30 1.91 -1.38 -8.19
CA ASN A 30 2.47 -1.61 -9.52
C ASN A 30 2.01 -2.93 -10.16
N THR A 31 1.49 -3.87 -9.38
CA THR A 31 0.88 -5.11 -9.91
C THR A 31 -0.57 -4.92 -10.38
N LEU A 32 -1.19 -3.81 -10.00
CA LEU A 32 -2.60 -3.58 -10.29
C LEU A 32 -2.82 -3.02 -11.70
N PRO A 33 -3.91 -3.39 -12.38
CA PRO A 33 -4.38 -2.71 -13.57
C PRO A 33 -4.54 -1.20 -13.34
N VAL A 34 -4.21 -0.39 -14.34
CA VAL A 34 -4.18 1.09 -14.26
C VAL A 34 -5.47 1.65 -13.66
N MET A 35 -6.63 1.19 -14.11
CA MET A 35 -7.94 1.67 -13.62
C MET A 35 -8.13 1.47 -12.12
N LEU A 36 -7.65 0.35 -11.57
CA LEU A 36 -7.70 0.08 -10.13
C LEU A 36 -6.67 0.91 -9.37
N LYS A 37 -5.47 1.08 -9.94
CA LYS A 37 -4.42 1.91 -9.36
C LYS A 37 -4.89 3.36 -9.15
N THR A 38 -5.55 3.94 -10.16
CA THR A 38 -6.04 5.33 -10.10
C THR A 38 -7.12 5.51 -9.03
N GLN A 39 -8.03 4.55 -8.86
CA GLN A 39 -9.05 4.62 -7.81
C GLN A 39 -8.45 4.53 -6.41
N LEU A 40 -7.44 3.67 -6.22
CA LEU A 40 -6.78 3.49 -4.94
C LEU A 40 -5.86 4.65 -4.55
N GLN A 41 -5.29 5.38 -5.53
CA GLN A 41 -4.47 6.58 -5.30
C GLN A 41 -5.30 7.85 -5.07
N ALA A 42 -6.48 7.95 -5.68
CA ALA A 42 -7.37 9.10 -5.51
C ALA A 42 -8.10 9.13 -4.15
N SER A 43 -7.95 8.08 -3.33
CA SER A 43 -8.74 7.80 -2.13
C SER A 43 -7.97 7.94 -0.82
#